data_AF-A0A4V0ND80-F1
#
_entry.id   AF-A0A4V0ND80-F1
#
_cell.length_a   1.000
_cell.length_b   1.000
_cell.length_c   1.000
_cell.angle_alpha   90.00
_cell.angle_beta   90.00
_cell.angle_gamma   90.00
#
_symmetry.space_group_name_H-M   'P 1'
#
loop_
_entity.id
_entity.type
_entity.pdbx_description
1 polymer ?
#
loop_
_entity_poly.entity_id
_entity_poly.type
_entity_poly.pdbx_seq_one_letter_code
_entity_poly.pdbx_strand_id
1 'polypeptide(L)'
;MGPTRASGGGGGGGRAGAGRGRRGRRALLAALATGAIAAPAISSGCVAGFDPPSVVRGLRVFAVVADKPYALPGDTVSFTIHYQDAATSPDEGARPISIFWVGGCENPIGDDYYGCYPQFAELAGQLEGWTPGAPLPSLDGVSPGFGETYSVKLGEDIVSSRERPASGPHYGTAYVFFVACAGTPGPVDDEGTGKAGAFPVGCFDAEGRRLGAEGFVAGYTQVYVFDDGRMNANPELQGLALDGAPLPEDFGDIPTVPRCPIGAEERREAGCSAEDPFTACTAYDLDALVSPGAAEPDPDAKLEPLKEILWVDYFADQGDLDGSIKLVSDAATGYIEDHAVKWIPPAEPGIATLTAVLRDARGGASVVRRLVRVE
;
A
#
# COMPACT_ATOMS: atom_id res chain seq x y z
N MET A 1 21.56 62.37 3.68
CA MET A 1 22.17 63.31 4.64
C MET A 1 22.31 62.55 5.96
N GLY A 2 23.33 61.72 6.17
CA GLY A 2 24.70 62.03 6.68
C GLY A 2 24.78 61.65 8.19
N PRO A 3 25.91 61.25 8.81
CA PRO A 3 27.25 60.97 8.28
C PRO A 3 27.95 59.66 8.77
N THR A 4 29.14 59.49 8.19
CA THR A 4 30.32 58.61 8.36
C THR A 4 30.93 58.35 9.76
N ARG A 5 31.57 57.18 9.91
CA ARG A 5 32.96 56.91 10.44
C ARG A 5 33.30 55.40 10.22
N ALA A 6 34.29 55.00 9.42
CA ALA A 6 35.75 54.97 9.63
C ALA A 6 36.17 54.13 10.87
N SER A 7 37.23 53.31 10.97
CA SER A 7 38.26 52.69 10.11
C SER A 7 39.37 52.17 11.06
N GLY A 8 40.06 51.07 10.77
CA GLY A 8 41.37 50.71 11.37
C GLY A 8 41.33 49.54 12.38
N GLY A 9 42.22 48.56 12.38
CA GLY A 9 43.45 48.32 11.62
C GLY A 9 44.49 47.60 12.50
N GLY A 10 45.09 46.51 11.99
CA GLY A 10 46.35 45.88 12.46
C GLY A 10 46.26 45.09 13.78
N GLY A 11 46.97 43.98 14.02
CA GLY A 11 48.06 43.31 13.32
C GLY A 11 48.86 42.48 14.35
N GLY A 12 49.43 41.35 13.93
CA GLY A 12 50.32 40.49 14.74
C GLY A 12 49.71 39.10 14.99
N GLY A 13 50.27 37.97 14.56
CA GLY A 13 51.67 37.64 14.34
C GLY A 13 52.06 36.55 15.35
N GLY A 14 51.89 35.29 14.98
CA GLY A 14 52.21 34.14 15.84
C GLY A 14 52.40 32.86 15.05
N ARG A 15 53.61 32.65 14.54
CA ARG A 15 54.08 31.37 13.96
C ARG A 15 54.48 30.42 15.10
N ALA A 16 53.87 29.24 15.18
CA ALA A 16 54.42 28.02 15.80
C ALA A 16 53.50 26.84 15.45
N GLY A 17 53.93 25.62 15.17
CA GLY A 17 55.23 25.08 14.85
C GLY A 17 54.99 23.83 13.99
N ALA A 18 55.79 23.67 12.95
CA ALA A 18 55.83 22.46 12.16
C ALA A 18 56.79 21.47 12.82
N GLY A 19 56.36 20.22 12.97
CA GLY A 19 57.30 19.10 13.07
C GLY A 19 57.05 18.13 14.21
N ARG A 20 56.13 17.18 13.98
CA ARG A 20 56.29 15.74 14.32
C ARG A 20 54.94 15.06 14.08
N GLY A 21 54.89 14.12 13.13
CA GLY A 21 53.67 13.33 12.93
C GLY A 21 53.54 12.60 11.58
N ARG A 22 54.48 12.78 10.65
CA ARG A 22 54.37 12.15 9.31
C ARG A 22 54.77 10.69 9.23
N ARG A 23 55.42 10.10 10.26
CA ARG A 23 55.86 8.68 10.23
C ARG A 23 54.87 7.69 10.86
N GLY A 24 53.94 8.14 11.71
CA GLY A 24 52.93 7.25 12.33
C GLY A 24 51.71 6.94 11.47
N ARG A 25 51.32 7.87 10.57
CA ARG A 25 50.11 7.71 9.74
C ARG A 25 50.24 6.67 8.62
N ARG A 26 51.46 6.35 8.16
CA ARG A 26 51.68 5.33 7.12
C ARG A 26 51.60 3.90 7.65
N ALA A 27 51.96 3.66 8.91
CA ALA A 27 51.83 2.35 9.53
C ALA A 27 50.37 1.99 9.87
N LEU A 28 49.56 2.97 10.27
CA LEU A 28 48.14 2.75 10.57
C LEU A 28 47.31 2.44 9.30
N LEU A 29 47.64 3.07 8.16
CA LEU A 29 46.97 2.81 6.89
C LEU A 29 47.38 1.46 6.27
N ALA A 30 48.61 0.98 6.50
CA ALA A 30 49.04 -0.35 6.06
C ALA A 30 48.38 -1.48 6.89
N ALA A 31 48.13 -1.26 8.19
CA ALA A 31 47.40 -2.22 9.02
C ALA A 31 45.91 -2.33 8.63
N LEU A 32 45.26 -1.22 8.24
CA LEU A 32 43.88 -1.24 7.73
C LEU A 32 43.76 -1.87 6.34
N ALA A 33 44.78 -1.75 5.48
CA ALA A 33 44.77 -2.39 4.16
C ALA A 33 44.96 -3.92 4.22
N THR A 34 45.60 -4.45 5.27
CA THR A 34 45.85 -5.89 5.40
C THR A 34 44.69 -6.62 6.10
N GLY A 35 43.84 -5.92 6.87
CA GLY A 35 42.62 -6.47 7.46
C GLY A 35 41.46 -6.67 6.46
N ALA A 36 41.50 -6.03 5.30
CA ALA A 36 40.48 -6.14 4.26
C ALA A 36 40.60 -7.42 3.40
N ILE A 37 41.72 -8.15 3.48
CA ILE A 37 41.96 -9.37 2.69
C ILE A 37 41.53 -10.64 3.45
N ALA A 38 41.20 -10.51 4.74
CA ALA A 38 40.66 -11.60 5.58
C ALA A 38 39.20 -11.35 6.01
N ALA A 39 38.50 -10.42 5.38
CA ALA A 39 37.05 -10.43 5.44
C ALA A 39 36.60 -11.67 4.65
N PRO A 40 35.82 -12.61 5.25
CA PRO A 40 35.19 -13.65 4.46
C PRO A 40 34.48 -12.92 3.33
N ALA A 41 34.78 -13.29 2.08
CA ALA A 41 34.01 -12.83 0.95
C ALA A 41 32.56 -13.14 1.31
N ILE A 42 31.81 -12.11 1.67
CA ILE A 42 30.36 -12.16 1.65
C ILE A 42 30.11 -12.29 0.16
N SER A 43 30.18 -13.54 -0.33
CA SER A 43 29.56 -13.90 -1.58
C SER A 43 28.21 -13.24 -1.50
N SER A 44 27.92 -12.37 -2.46
CA SER A 44 26.56 -11.99 -2.83
C SER A 44 25.83 -13.30 -3.15
N GLY A 45 25.50 -14.04 -2.09
CA GLY A 45 24.71 -15.23 -2.14
C GLY A 45 23.43 -14.78 -2.78
N CYS A 46 23.01 -15.49 -3.82
CA CYS A 46 21.66 -15.41 -4.31
C CYS A 46 20.77 -15.86 -3.14
N VAL A 47 20.44 -14.92 -2.25
CA VAL A 47 19.41 -15.13 -1.24
C VAL A 47 18.14 -15.30 -2.05
N ALA A 48 17.42 -16.40 -1.81
CA ALA A 48 16.11 -16.62 -2.43
C ALA A 48 15.30 -15.32 -2.31
N GLY A 49 14.86 -14.79 -3.45
CA GLY A 49 14.14 -13.52 -3.48
C GLY A 49 12.93 -13.59 -2.55
N PHE A 50 12.64 -12.49 -1.85
CA PHE A 50 11.34 -12.35 -1.17
C PHE A 50 10.24 -12.59 -2.21
N ASP A 51 9.15 -13.25 -1.80
CA ASP A 51 8.01 -13.39 -2.70
C ASP A 51 7.56 -12.01 -3.19
N PRO A 52 7.32 -11.83 -4.49
CA PRO A 52 6.95 -10.54 -5.03
C PRO A 52 5.61 -10.11 -4.43
N PRO A 53 5.41 -8.79 -4.18
CA PRO A 53 4.20 -8.28 -3.54
C PRO A 53 2.92 -8.49 -4.35
N SER A 54 3.04 -8.89 -5.62
CA SER A 54 1.93 -9.25 -6.52
C SER A 54 1.41 -10.67 -6.32
N VAL A 55 2.17 -11.57 -5.69
CA VAL A 55 1.74 -12.96 -5.46
C VAL A 55 0.97 -13.06 -4.14
N VAL A 56 -0.26 -13.56 -4.20
CA VAL A 56 -1.17 -13.68 -3.05
C VAL A 56 -1.13 -15.11 -2.52
N ARG A 57 -0.53 -15.33 -1.36
CA ARG A 57 -0.49 -16.65 -0.68
C ARG A 57 -1.26 -16.75 0.63
N GLY A 58 -1.70 -15.61 1.16
CA GLY A 58 -2.45 -15.52 2.41
C GLY A 58 -3.44 -14.38 2.34
N LEU A 59 -3.82 -13.84 3.50
CA LEU A 59 -4.74 -12.72 3.58
C LEU A 59 -4.07 -11.46 3.02
N ARG A 60 -4.70 -10.88 2.00
CA ARG A 60 -4.26 -9.65 1.34
C ARG A 60 -5.44 -8.74 1.12
N VAL A 61 -5.33 -7.50 1.57
CA VAL A 61 -6.26 -6.43 1.20
C VAL A 61 -5.69 -5.72 -0.03
N PHE A 62 -6.42 -5.76 -1.14
CA PHE A 62 -6.06 -5.11 -2.38
C PHE A 62 -6.37 -3.63 -2.35
N ALA A 63 -7.57 -3.26 -1.90
CA ALA A 63 -8.00 -1.87 -1.82
C ALA A 63 -9.11 -1.70 -0.78
N VAL A 64 -9.21 -0.49 -0.25
CA VAL A 64 -10.43 0.02 0.39
C VAL A 64 -10.92 1.16 -0.49
N VAL A 65 -12.06 0.96 -1.13
CA VAL A 65 -12.65 1.91 -2.08
C VAL A 65 -13.66 2.74 -1.32
N ALA A 66 -13.42 4.05 -1.21
CA ALA A 66 -14.41 5.01 -0.76
C ALA A 66 -15.29 5.41 -1.96
N ASP A 67 -16.61 5.50 -1.79
CA ASP A 67 -17.51 6.00 -2.84
C ASP A 67 -17.25 7.49 -3.15
N LYS A 68 -16.76 8.24 -2.16
CA LYS A 68 -16.35 9.63 -2.23
C LYS A 68 -14.95 9.83 -1.63
N PRO A 69 -13.88 9.64 -2.40
CA PRO A 69 -12.51 9.90 -1.92
C PRO A 69 -12.34 11.34 -1.41
N TYR A 70 -12.93 12.31 -2.12
CA TYR A 70 -13.17 13.67 -1.63
C TYR A 70 -14.67 13.87 -1.40
N ALA A 71 -15.03 14.31 -0.20
CA ALA A 71 -16.41 14.47 0.23
C ALA A 71 -16.72 15.94 0.58
N LEU A 72 -18.00 16.25 0.80
CA LEU A 72 -18.46 17.54 1.32
C LEU A 72 -18.72 17.45 2.84
N PRO A 73 -18.71 18.59 3.58
CA PRO A 73 -19.10 18.57 4.98
C PRO A 73 -20.51 17.98 5.18
N GLY A 74 -20.66 17.09 6.17
CA GLY A 74 -21.94 16.42 6.44
C GLY A 74 -22.26 15.21 5.55
N ASP A 75 -21.45 14.91 4.53
CA ASP A 75 -21.65 13.74 3.67
C ASP A 75 -21.56 12.43 4.45
N THR A 76 -22.33 11.44 4.03
CA THR A 76 -22.03 10.03 4.32
C THR A 76 -21.09 9.50 3.25
N VAL A 77 -20.00 8.87 3.67
CA VAL A 77 -19.04 8.17 2.83
C VAL A 77 -19.12 6.68 3.13
N SER A 78 -19.22 5.88 2.08
CA SER A 78 -19.28 4.42 2.14
C SER A 78 -17.96 3.82 1.64
N PHE A 79 -17.50 2.77 2.32
CA PHE A 79 -16.26 2.07 2.02
C PHE A 79 -16.56 0.62 1.68
N THR A 80 -15.83 0.07 0.71
CA THR A 80 -15.82 -1.36 0.39
C THR A 80 -14.39 -1.88 0.44
N ILE A 81 -14.13 -2.93 1.21
CA ILE A 81 -12.83 -3.60 1.23
C ILE A 81 -12.79 -4.72 0.18
N HIS A 82 -11.76 -4.71 -0.64
CA HIS A 82 -11.47 -5.77 -1.59
C HIS A 82 -10.27 -6.55 -1.08
N TYR A 83 -10.47 -7.83 -0.77
CA TYR A 83 -9.43 -8.70 -0.23
C TYR A 83 -9.50 -10.10 -0.84
N GLN A 84 -8.45 -10.87 -0.59
CA GLN A 84 -8.36 -12.28 -0.87
C GLN A 84 -7.60 -12.97 0.24
N ASP A 85 -8.01 -14.18 0.59
CA ASP A 85 -7.19 -15.09 1.37
C ASP A 85 -6.87 -16.32 0.54
N ALA A 86 -5.60 -16.45 0.14
CA ALA A 86 -5.12 -17.59 -0.62
C ALA A 86 -4.49 -18.67 0.26
N ALA A 87 -4.57 -18.53 1.59
CA ALA A 87 -4.17 -19.58 2.53
C ALA A 87 -5.27 -20.64 2.61
N THR A 88 -5.47 -21.39 1.54
CA THR A 88 -6.33 -22.58 1.54
C THR A 88 -5.47 -23.82 1.68
N SER A 89 -5.69 -24.59 2.74
CA SER A 89 -5.24 -25.99 2.76
C SER A 89 -6.22 -26.82 1.92
N PRO A 90 -5.75 -27.76 1.09
CA PRO A 90 -6.62 -28.66 0.33
C PRO A 90 -7.69 -29.36 1.18
N ASP A 91 -7.41 -29.57 2.47
CA ASP A 91 -8.26 -30.32 3.40
C ASP A 91 -9.17 -29.42 4.27
N GLU A 92 -8.87 -28.13 4.42
CA GLU A 92 -9.55 -27.23 5.37
C GLU A 92 -10.46 -26.19 4.71
N GLY A 93 -10.37 -26.03 3.38
CA GLY A 93 -11.15 -25.03 2.64
C GLY A 93 -10.72 -23.58 2.94
N ALA A 94 -11.57 -22.63 2.59
CA ALA A 94 -11.36 -21.22 2.92
C ALA A 94 -11.65 -20.99 4.40
N ARG A 95 -10.67 -20.47 5.14
CA ARG A 95 -10.88 -20.04 6.53
C ARG A 95 -11.70 -18.75 6.57
N PRO A 96 -12.52 -18.54 7.63
CA PRO A 96 -13.33 -17.33 7.75
C PRO A 96 -12.45 -16.10 8.00
N ILE A 97 -12.74 -15.01 7.28
CA ILE A 97 -12.11 -13.71 7.48
C ILE A 97 -13.11 -12.77 8.15
N SER A 98 -12.74 -12.28 9.33
CA SER A 98 -13.49 -11.23 10.03
C SER A 98 -12.98 -9.87 9.59
N ILE A 99 -13.89 -9.01 9.13
CA ILE A 99 -13.58 -7.62 8.80
C ILE A 99 -14.23 -6.70 9.83
N PHE A 100 -13.43 -5.79 10.34
CA PHE A 100 -13.80 -4.82 11.35
C PHE A 100 -13.42 -3.40 10.90
N TRP A 101 -14.27 -2.44 11.22
CA TRP A 101 -14.12 -1.04 10.84
C TRP A 101 -14.29 -0.11 12.02
N VAL A 102 -13.52 0.96 12.00
CA VAL A 102 -13.63 2.05 12.96
C VAL A 102 -13.35 3.35 12.22
N GLY A 103 -14.33 4.23 12.19
CA GLY A 103 -14.21 5.54 11.55
C GLY A 103 -14.48 6.69 12.51
N GLY A 104 -14.54 7.89 11.96
CA GLY A 104 -14.98 9.08 12.70
C GLY A 104 -13.88 9.89 13.37
N CYS A 105 -12.61 9.50 13.18
CA CYS A 105 -11.50 10.32 13.65
C CYS A 105 -11.26 11.48 12.69
N GLU A 106 -11.84 12.64 13.02
CA GLU A 106 -11.72 13.86 12.23
C GLU A 106 -10.62 14.76 12.78
N ASN A 107 -9.85 15.34 11.86
CA ASN A 107 -8.83 16.35 12.14
C ASN A 107 -7.89 16.00 13.31
N PRO A 108 -7.28 14.80 13.34
CA PRO A 108 -6.27 14.52 14.36
C PRO A 108 -5.15 15.55 14.29
N ILE A 109 -4.52 15.84 15.43
CA ILE A 109 -3.45 16.84 15.50
C ILE A 109 -2.36 16.50 14.49
N GLY A 110 -2.04 17.45 13.62
CA GLY A 110 -1.00 17.29 12.60
C GLY A 110 -1.41 16.49 11.37
N ASP A 111 -2.69 16.13 11.23
CA ASP A 111 -3.18 15.20 10.21
C ASP A 111 -2.45 13.85 10.28
N ASP A 112 -2.11 13.44 11.50
CA ASP A 112 -1.42 12.20 11.78
C ASP A 112 -2.44 11.11 12.12
N TYR A 113 -2.54 10.06 11.28
CA TYR A 113 -3.49 8.97 11.48
C TYR A 113 -3.37 8.31 12.88
N TYR A 114 -2.15 8.22 13.42
CA TYR A 114 -1.92 7.61 14.73
C TYR A 114 -2.46 8.46 15.90
N GLY A 115 -2.81 9.74 15.64
CA GLY A 115 -3.56 10.56 16.60
C GLY A 115 -4.94 9.98 16.93
N CYS A 116 -5.45 9.07 16.10
CA CYS A 116 -6.70 8.34 16.33
C CYS A 116 -6.55 7.11 17.24
N TYR A 117 -5.32 6.62 17.48
CA TYR A 117 -5.10 5.37 18.22
C TYR A 117 -5.69 5.31 19.64
N PRO A 118 -5.77 6.41 20.41
CA PRO A 118 -6.43 6.37 21.72
C PRO A 118 -7.89 5.91 21.66
N GLN A 119 -8.67 6.39 20.67
CA GLN A 119 -10.07 5.96 20.47
C GLN A 119 -10.13 4.47 20.11
N PHE A 120 -9.14 3.99 19.35
CA PHE A 120 -9.05 2.59 18.94
C PHE A 120 -8.64 1.67 20.08
N ALA A 121 -7.75 2.11 20.96
CA ALA A 121 -7.32 1.33 22.11
C ALA A 121 -8.47 1.12 23.10
N GLU A 122 -9.32 2.14 23.29
CA GLU A 122 -10.54 2.02 24.09
C GLU A 122 -11.48 0.94 23.54
N LEU A 123 -11.68 0.95 22.22
CA LEU A 123 -12.48 -0.05 21.53
C LEU A 123 -11.86 -1.45 21.55
N ALA A 124 -10.54 -1.54 21.39
CA ALA A 124 -9.81 -2.80 21.39
C ALA A 124 -9.99 -3.55 22.72
N GLY A 125 -10.01 -2.83 23.84
CA GLY A 125 -10.33 -3.41 25.16
C GLY A 125 -11.76 -3.98 25.25
N GLN A 126 -12.67 -3.56 24.38
CA GLN A 126 -14.05 -4.06 24.33
C GLN A 126 -14.22 -5.20 23.31
N LEU A 127 -13.24 -5.40 22.41
CA LEU A 127 -13.20 -6.58 21.53
C LEU A 127 -12.88 -7.86 22.31
N GLU A 128 -12.25 -7.73 23.49
CA GLU A 128 -11.98 -8.88 24.35
C GLU A 128 -13.30 -9.52 24.80
N GLY A 129 -13.58 -10.73 24.31
CA GLY A 129 -14.82 -11.45 24.57
C GLY A 129 -16.00 -11.02 23.69
N TRP A 130 -15.79 -10.14 22.71
CA TRP A 130 -16.82 -9.81 21.72
C TRP A 130 -17.14 -11.03 20.85
N THR A 131 -18.42 -11.25 20.58
CA THR A 131 -18.89 -12.34 19.73
C THR A 131 -19.40 -11.79 18.39
N PRO A 132 -19.09 -12.46 17.26
CA PRO A 132 -19.64 -12.12 15.96
C PRO A 132 -21.15 -11.89 15.99
N GLY A 133 -21.58 -10.69 15.59
CA GLY A 133 -22.98 -10.27 15.53
C GLY A 133 -23.49 -9.48 16.74
N ALA A 134 -22.72 -9.35 17.82
CA ALA A 134 -23.05 -8.44 18.91
C ALA A 134 -22.75 -6.97 18.52
N PRO A 135 -23.60 -5.98 18.87
CA PRO A 135 -23.27 -4.59 18.65
C PRO A 135 -22.11 -4.16 19.56
N LEU A 136 -21.15 -3.45 19.01
CA LEU A 136 -20.15 -2.73 19.79
C LEU A 136 -20.68 -1.34 20.17
N PRO A 137 -20.23 -0.76 21.29
CA PRO A 137 -20.64 0.59 21.66
C PRO A 137 -20.06 1.61 20.69
N SER A 138 -20.76 2.73 20.54
CA SER A 138 -20.29 3.85 19.72
C SER A 138 -19.13 4.56 20.42
N LEU A 139 -18.12 4.96 19.64
CA LEU A 139 -17.00 5.79 20.07
C LEU A 139 -17.24 7.20 19.56
N ASP A 140 -17.34 8.17 20.46
CA ASP A 140 -17.60 9.58 20.09
C ASP A 140 -18.79 9.76 19.14
N GLY A 141 -19.82 8.93 19.30
CA GLY A 141 -21.03 8.94 18.47
C GLY A 141 -20.92 8.19 17.14
N VAL A 142 -19.75 7.62 16.81
CA VAL A 142 -19.54 6.79 15.63
C VAL A 142 -19.56 5.32 16.00
N SER A 143 -20.45 4.56 15.35
CA SER A 143 -20.53 3.12 15.55
C SER A 143 -19.45 2.41 14.74
N PRO A 144 -18.66 1.51 15.35
CA PRO A 144 -17.80 0.61 14.60
C PRO A 144 -18.65 -0.34 13.74
N GLY A 145 -18.03 -0.92 12.70
CA GLY A 145 -18.72 -1.73 11.72
C GLY A 145 -18.09 -3.09 11.49
N PHE A 146 -18.86 -4.00 10.91
CA PHE A 146 -18.44 -5.35 10.53
C PHE A 146 -18.85 -5.68 9.11
N GLY A 147 -18.07 -6.55 8.46
CA GLY A 147 -18.32 -7.00 7.10
C GLY A 147 -17.56 -6.19 6.06
N GLU A 148 -17.85 -6.42 4.79
CA GLU A 148 -17.06 -5.90 3.67
C GLU A 148 -17.31 -4.41 3.38
N THR A 149 -18.41 -3.87 3.91
CA THR A 149 -18.81 -2.49 3.70
C THR A 149 -18.95 -1.73 5.01
N TYR A 150 -18.57 -0.47 5.02
CA TYR A 150 -18.74 0.43 6.16
C TYR A 150 -19.21 1.81 5.70
N SER A 151 -19.83 2.59 6.57
CA SER A 151 -20.20 3.96 6.25
C SER A 151 -20.05 4.86 7.46
N VAL A 152 -19.56 6.07 7.23
CA VAL A 152 -19.39 7.10 8.26
C VAL A 152 -20.00 8.41 7.76
N LYS A 153 -20.69 9.13 8.64
CA LYS A 153 -21.13 10.49 8.37
C LYS A 153 -20.05 11.45 8.86
N LEU A 154 -19.62 12.35 7.98
CA LEU A 154 -18.64 13.38 8.30
C LEU A 154 -19.29 14.55 9.05
N GLY A 155 -18.52 15.24 9.87
CA GLY A 155 -18.91 16.46 10.57
C GLY A 155 -19.26 17.58 9.59
N GLU A 156 -20.29 18.37 9.91
CA GLU A 156 -20.63 19.58 9.14
C GLU A 156 -19.58 20.69 9.33
N ASP A 157 -18.82 20.62 10.42
CA ASP A 157 -17.76 21.56 10.80
C ASP A 157 -16.35 21.00 10.56
N ILE A 158 -16.20 19.88 9.84
CA ILE A 158 -14.89 19.25 9.59
C ILE A 158 -13.86 20.20 8.94
N VAL A 159 -14.32 21.17 8.13
CA VAL A 159 -13.43 22.21 7.55
C VAL A 159 -13.32 23.43 8.46
N SER A 160 -14.45 23.90 9.00
CA SER A 160 -14.53 25.16 9.75
C SER A 160 -13.96 25.08 11.17
N SER A 161 -13.84 23.87 11.73
CA SER A 161 -13.17 23.61 13.00
C SER A 161 -11.64 23.83 12.95
N ARG A 162 -11.07 23.97 11.75
CA ARG A 162 -9.63 24.18 11.54
C ARG A 162 -9.31 25.63 11.26
N GLU A 163 -8.13 26.05 11.73
CA GLU A 163 -7.57 27.34 11.33
C GLU A 163 -7.23 27.33 9.84
N ARG A 164 -7.68 28.35 9.12
CA ARG A 164 -7.37 28.49 7.70
C ARG A 164 -5.85 28.74 7.52
N PRO A 165 -5.15 27.95 6.70
CA PRO A 165 -3.72 28.13 6.52
C PRO A 165 -3.42 29.45 5.77
N ALA A 166 -2.24 30.03 6.02
CA ALA A 166 -1.79 31.24 5.34
C ALA A 166 -1.58 31.03 3.82
N SER A 167 -1.31 29.79 3.41
CA SER A 167 -1.13 29.37 2.02
C SER A 167 -1.53 27.91 1.84
N GLY A 168 -2.02 27.56 0.66
CA GLY A 168 -2.47 26.20 0.34
C GLY A 168 -3.98 26.02 0.54
N PRO A 169 -4.50 24.81 0.26
CA PRO A 169 -5.92 24.52 0.43
C PRO A 169 -6.33 24.54 1.90
N HIS A 170 -7.54 25.03 2.18
CA HIS A 170 -8.20 24.85 3.46
C HIS A 170 -9.06 23.58 3.35
N TYR A 171 -8.74 22.57 4.15
CA TYR A 171 -9.41 21.27 4.11
C TYR A 171 -9.51 20.67 5.51
N GLY A 172 -10.45 19.73 5.69
CA GLY A 172 -10.53 18.81 6.80
C GLY A 172 -10.22 17.37 6.36
N THR A 173 -9.95 16.50 7.32
CA THR A 173 -9.60 15.09 7.07
C THR A 173 -10.35 14.18 8.01
N ALA A 174 -10.84 13.05 7.50
CA ALA A 174 -11.37 11.97 8.33
C ALA A 174 -10.60 10.68 8.04
N TYR A 175 -10.22 9.96 9.10
CA TYR A 175 -9.59 8.65 9.00
C TYR A 175 -10.60 7.54 9.31
N VAL A 176 -10.60 6.52 8.45
CA VAL A 176 -11.36 5.29 8.64
C VAL A 176 -10.42 4.11 8.56
N PHE A 177 -10.37 3.33 9.62
CA PHE A 177 -9.49 2.19 9.74
C PHE A 177 -10.26 0.91 9.52
N PHE A 178 -9.52 -0.10 9.09
CA PHE A 178 -10.01 -1.44 8.89
C PHE A 178 -9.04 -2.47 9.47
N VAL A 179 -9.60 -3.61 9.82
CA VAL A 179 -8.88 -4.82 10.17
C VAL A 179 -9.52 -5.98 9.41
N ALA A 180 -8.70 -6.73 8.67
CA ALA A 180 -9.04 -8.05 8.15
C ALA A 180 -8.26 -9.10 8.95
N CYS A 181 -8.96 -10.04 9.55
CA CYS A 181 -8.41 -11.00 10.51
C CYS A 181 -8.91 -12.42 10.21
N ALA A 182 -7.98 -13.34 9.96
CA ALA A 182 -8.24 -14.77 9.75
C ALA A 182 -8.41 -15.57 11.06
N GLY A 183 -8.86 -14.89 12.12
CA GLY A 183 -8.97 -15.40 13.48
C GLY A 183 -9.89 -14.50 14.31
N THR A 184 -9.56 -14.31 15.59
CA THR A 184 -10.30 -13.43 16.50
C THR A 184 -9.54 -12.11 16.70
N PRO A 185 -10.14 -10.94 16.44
CA PRO A 185 -9.50 -9.67 16.75
C PRO A 185 -9.42 -9.46 18.27
N GLY A 186 -8.35 -8.84 18.75
CA GLY A 186 -8.17 -8.55 20.18
C GLY A 186 -7.18 -7.42 20.43
N PRO A 187 -7.09 -6.91 21.68
CA PRO A 187 -6.18 -5.83 22.02
C PRO A 187 -4.72 -6.28 21.94
N VAL A 188 -3.83 -5.32 21.66
CA VAL A 188 -2.38 -5.50 21.66
C VAL A 188 -1.76 -4.36 22.47
N ASP A 189 -0.80 -4.70 23.32
CA ASP A 189 -0.02 -3.71 24.08
C ASP A 189 0.82 -2.83 23.14
N ASP A 190 0.99 -1.57 23.51
CA ASP A 190 1.85 -0.66 22.73
C ASP A 190 3.34 -1.04 22.90
N GLU A 191 3.85 -1.79 21.93
CA GLU A 191 5.27 -2.16 21.82
C GLU A 191 6.07 -1.18 20.93
N GLY A 192 5.43 -0.13 20.41
CA GLY A 192 6.05 0.80 19.48
C GLY A 192 7.02 1.77 20.16
N THR A 193 8.20 1.96 19.56
CA THR A 193 9.19 2.95 20.05
C THR A 193 9.10 4.31 19.36
N GLY A 194 8.27 4.41 18.30
CA GLY A 194 8.05 5.64 17.53
C GLY A 194 6.87 6.45 18.04
N LYS A 195 6.69 7.67 17.52
CA LYS A 195 5.56 8.56 17.86
C LYS A 195 4.18 7.92 17.60
N ALA A 196 4.11 7.05 16.60
CA ALA A 196 2.89 6.37 16.23
C ALA A 196 2.53 5.21 17.17
N GLY A 197 3.46 4.71 17.99
CA GLY A 197 3.24 3.48 18.76
C GLY A 197 2.96 2.26 17.85
N ALA A 198 2.37 1.23 18.44
CA ALA A 198 1.82 0.08 17.74
C ALA A 198 0.32 0.28 17.43
N PHE A 199 -0.15 -0.34 16.35
CA PHE A 199 -1.60 -0.42 16.09
C PHE A 199 -2.27 -1.25 17.21
N PRO A 200 -3.33 -0.74 17.87
CA PRO A 200 -3.80 -1.28 19.16
C PRO A 200 -4.65 -2.55 19.06
N VAL A 201 -4.80 -3.11 17.85
CA VAL A 201 -5.55 -4.35 17.60
C VAL A 201 -4.63 -5.37 16.93
N GLY A 202 -4.75 -6.62 17.34
CA GLY A 202 -4.14 -7.78 16.70
C GLY A 202 -5.19 -8.80 16.28
N CYS A 203 -4.73 -9.89 15.68
CA CYS A 203 -5.55 -11.03 15.32
C CYS A 203 -4.93 -12.28 15.92
N PHE A 204 -5.76 -13.14 16.50
CA PHE A 204 -5.31 -14.28 17.29
C PHE A 204 -5.95 -15.57 16.79
N ASP A 205 -5.20 -16.66 16.80
CA ASP A 205 -5.72 -18.00 16.51
C ASP A 205 -6.50 -18.60 17.69
N ALA A 206 -6.98 -19.83 17.53
CA ALA A 206 -7.75 -20.53 18.56
C ALA A 206 -6.94 -20.82 19.84
N GLU A 207 -5.61 -20.85 19.76
CA GLU A 207 -4.71 -21.03 20.90
C GLU A 207 -4.30 -19.69 21.54
N GLY A 208 -4.80 -18.56 21.04
CA GLY A 208 -4.48 -17.22 21.53
C GLY A 208 -3.12 -16.70 21.06
N ARG A 209 -2.50 -17.31 20.04
CA ARG A 209 -1.25 -16.80 19.45
C ARG A 209 -1.56 -15.72 18.43
N ARG A 210 -0.77 -14.66 18.44
CA ARG A 210 -0.90 -13.55 17.48
C ARG A 210 -0.50 -14.03 16.07
N LEU A 211 -1.39 -13.82 15.11
CA LEU A 211 -1.16 -14.09 13.69
C LEU A 211 -0.29 -13.00 13.05
N GLY A 212 0.51 -13.39 12.05
CA GLY A 212 1.35 -12.47 11.27
C GLY A 212 0.59 -11.85 10.09
N ALA A 213 1.33 -11.23 9.18
CA ALA A 213 0.79 -10.53 8.02
C ALA A 213 0.01 -11.44 7.05
N GLU A 214 0.22 -12.75 7.13
CA GLU A 214 -0.50 -13.78 6.39
C GLU A 214 -1.94 -14.02 6.87
N GLY A 215 -2.27 -13.62 8.11
CA GLY A 215 -3.59 -13.78 8.71
C GLY A 215 -4.16 -12.50 9.30
N PHE A 216 -3.42 -11.40 9.24
CA PHE A 216 -3.79 -10.11 9.82
C PHE A 216 -3.34 -8.96 8.94
N VAL A 217 -4.30 -8.18 8.46
CA VAL A 217 -4.03 -6.93 7.74
C VAL A 217 -4.83 -5.82 8.39
N ALA A 218 -4.13 -4.79 8.86
CA ALA A 218 -4.73 -3.57 9.34
C ALA A 218 -4.26 -2.39 8.50
N GLY A 219 -5.12 -1.40 8.36
CA GLY A 219 -4.80 -0.18 7.63
C GLY A 219 -5.84 0.90 7.85
N TYR A 220 -5.68 1.99 7.12
CA TYR A 220 -6.63 3.08 7.09
C TYR A 220 -6.81 3.61 5.68
N THR A 221 -7.93 4.28 5.48
CA THR A 221 -8.19 5.17 4.36
C THR A 221 -8.49 6.56 4.90
N GLN A 222 -8.13 7.57 4.12
CA GLN A 222 -8.28 8.97 4.46
C GLN A 222 -9.27 9.61 3.48
N VAL A 223 -10.26 10.32 4.02
CA VAL A 223 -11.19 11.14 3.26
C VAL A 223 -10.82 12.59 3.45
N TYR A 224 -10.75 13.34 2.34
CA TYR A 224 -10.53 14.78 2.37
C TYR A 224 -11.83 15.54 2.13
N VAL A 225 -11.98 16.67 2.80
CA VAL A 225 -13.08 17.62 2.60
C VAL A 225 -12.49 19.00 2.39
N PHE A 226 -12.64 19.57 1.20
CA PHE A 226 -12.05 20.86 0.86
C PHE A 226 -13.06 22.01 1.00
N ASP A 227 -12.59 23.17 1.47
CA ASP A 227 -13.41 24.39 1.63
C ASP A 227 -13.98 24.92 0.30
N ASP A 228 -13.29 24.65 -0.81
CA ASP A 228 -13.74 25.05 -2.15
C ASP A 228 -14.70 24.05 -2.81
N GLY A 229 -15.05 22.96 -2.11
CA GLY A 229 -16.05 21.99 -2.55
C GLY A 229 -15.62 21.11 -3.72
N ARG A 230 -14.32 21.04 -4.05
CA ARG A 230 -13.82 20.10 -5.06
C ARG A 230 -14.11 18.65 -4.64
N MET A 231 -14.33 17.80 -5.64
CA MET A 231 -14.61 16.37 -5.48
C MET A 231 -13.59 15.55 -6.27
N ASN A 232 -13.55 14.24 -6.01
CA ASN A 232 -12.76 13.26 -6.75
C ASN A 232 -13.66 12.04 -7.01
N ALA A 233 -13.63 11.50 -8.23
CA ALA A 233 -14.31 10.26 -8.56
C ALA A 233 -13.33 9.09 -8.54
N ASN A 234 -13.83 7.87 -8.28
CA ASN A 234 -13.00 6.68 -8.48
C ASN A 234 -12.69 6.50 -9.97
N PRO A 235 -11.44 6.19 -10.35
CA PRO A 235 -11.07 6.02 -11.75
C PRO A 235 -11.75 4.78 -12.33
N GLU A 236 -12.25 4.87 -13.57
CA GLU A 236 -12.98 3.76 -14.21
C GLU A 236 -12.03 2.64 -14.67
N LEU A 237 -12.28 1.42 -14.20
CA LEU A 237 -11.60 0.20 -14.64
C LEU A 237 -12.62 -0.77 -15.25
N GLN A 238 -12.53 -1.02 -16.55
CA GLN A 238 -13.56 -1.73 -17.32
C GLN A 238 -13.41 -3.25 -17.29
N GLY A 239 -12.22 -3.75 -16.98
CA GLY A 239 -11.93 -5.17 -17.06
C GLY A 239 -10.44 -5.48 -16.99
N LEU A 240 -10.11 -6.75 -17.25
CA LEU A 240 -8.76 -7.20 -17.57
C LEU A 240 -8.78 -7.81 -18.97
N ALA A 241 -7.64 -7.78 -19.65
CA ALA A 241 -7.40 -8.53 -20.88
C ALA A 241 -6.19 -9.45 -20.74
N LEU A 242 -6.21 -10.55 -21.47
CA LEU A 242 -5.12 -11.51 -21.59
C LEU A 242 -4.76 -11.63 -23.08
N ASP A 243 -3.51 -11.31 -23.44
CA ASP A 243 -3.04 -11.18 -24.83
C ASP A 243 -3.95 -10.27 -25.69
N GLY A 244 -4.42 -9.18 -25.08
CA GLY A 244 -5.32 -8.21 -25.72
C GLY A 244 -6.78 -8.67 -25.84
N ALA A 245 -7.12 -9.90 -25.48
CA ALA A 245 -8.49 -10.38 -25.44
C ALA A 245 -9.13 -10.11 -24.06
N PRO A 246 -10.29 -9.43 -23.97
CA PRO A 246 -10.97 -9.19 -22.70
C PRO A 246 -11.30 -10.48 -21.95
N LEU A 247 -10.98 -10.54 -20.66
CA LEU A 247 -11.33 -11.65 -19.79
C LEU A 247 -12.80 -11.56 -19.36
N PRO A 248 -13.59 -12.64 -19.53
CA PRO A 248 -15.01 -12.65 -19.21
C PRO A 248 -15.28 -12.65 -17.71
N GLU A 249 -16.46 -12.17 -17.33
CA GLU A 249 -16.95 -12.22 -15.95
C GLU A 249 -17.58 -13.56 -15.59
N ASP A 250 -18.16 -14.25 -16.58
CA ASP A 250 -18.81 -15.54 -16.37
C ASP A 250 -17.77 -16.66 -16.20
N PHE A 251 -17.89 -17.41 -15.11
CA PHE A 251 -17.05 -18.57 -14.82
C PHE A 251 -17.12 -19.64 -15.92
N GLY A 252 -18.26 -19.78 -16.60
CA GLY A 252 -18.45 -20.75 -17.68
C GLY A 252 -17.58 -20.48 -18.91
N ASP A 253 -17.19 -19.21 -19.12
CA ASP A 253 -16.51 -18.74 -20.33
C ASP A 253 -15.02 -18.45 -20.11
N ILE A 254 -14.47 -18.71 -18.91
CA ILE A 254 -13.08 -18.37 -18.59
C ILE A 254 -12.10 -19.08 -19.55
N PRO A 255 -11.07 -18.37 -20.03
CA PRO A 255 -10.11 -18.97 -20.95
C PRO A 255 -9.29 -20.05 -20.26
N THR A 256 -8.84 -21.02 -21.06
CA THR A 256 -7.93 -22.09 -20.63
C THR A 256 -6.55 -21.83 -21.21
N VAL A 257 -5.53 -21.84 -20.36
CA VAL A 257 -4.12 -21.65 -20.74
C VAL A 257 -3.29 -22.87 -20.33
N PRO A 258 -2.27 -23.26 -21.10
CA PRO A 258 -1.32 -24.30 -20.67
C PRO A 258 -0.57 -23.89 -19.40
N ARG A 259 -0.39 -24.85 -18.50
CA ARG A 259 0.50 -24.73 -17.35
C ARG A 259 1.96 -24.53 -17.74
N CYS A 260 2.73 -23.90 -16.85
CA CYS A 260 4.18 -23.83 -16.97
C CYS A 260 4.79 -25.20 -16.63
N PRO A 261 5.68 -25.78 -17.45
CA PRO A 261 6.29 -27.09 -17.14
C PRO A 261 7.25 -27.06 -15.94
N ILE A 262 7.64 -25.87 -15.48
CA ILE A 262 8.63 -25.65 -14.43
C ILE A 262 7.92 -25.28 -13.11
N GLY A 263 8.27 -25.98 -12.03
CA GLY A 263 7.68 -25.75 -10.70
C GLY A 263 8.00 -24.37 -10.12
N ALA A 264 7.17 -23.90 -9.18
CA ALA A 264 7.31 -22.57 -8.58
C ALA A 264 8.62 -22.34 -7.80
N GLU A 265 9.24 -23.39 -7.25
CA GLU A 265 10.55 -23.29 -6.61
C GLU A 265 11.67 -23.12 -7.64
N GLU A 266 11.69 -23.95 -8.69
CA GLU A 266 12.68 -23.88 -9.77
C GLU A 266 12.63 -22.53 -10.50
N ARG A 267 11.45 -21.96 -10.71
CA ARG A 267 11.31 -20.58 -11.24
C ARG A 267 11.92 -19.51 -10.34
N ARG A 268 11.93 -19.71 -9.02
CA ARG A 268 12.48 -18.78 -8.02
C ARG A 268 13.97 -19.00 -7.76
N GLU A 269 14.50 -20.17 -8.08
CA GLU A 269 15.92 -20.50 -8.01
C GLU A 269 16.77 -19.82 -9.09
N ALA A 270 16.29 -18.72 -9.68
CA ALA A 270 16.95 -17.97 -10.72
C ALA A 270 18.30 -17.36 -10.25
N GLY A 271 19.37 -18.15 -10.32
CA GLY A 271 20.75 -17.65 -10.20
C GLY A 271 21.22 -17.00 -11.49
N CYS A 272 22.40 -16.39 -11.50
CA CYS A 272 23.00 -15.75 -12.68
C CYS A 272 23.24 -16.69 -13.89
N SER A 273 22.86 -17.97 -13.78
CA SER A 273 23.00 -19.00 -14.82
C SER A 273 21.74 -19.84 -14.99
N ALA A 274 20.66 -19.56 -14.26
CA ALA A 274 19.39 -20.21 -14.48
C ALA A 274 18.74 -19.67 -15.76
N GLU A 275 18.00 -20.53 -16.45
CA GLU A 275 17.17 -20.09 -17.58
C GLU A 275 16.07 -19.16 -17.07
N ASP A 276 15.84 -18.06 -17.79
CA ASP A 276 14.75 -17.14 -17.45
C ASP A 276 13.41 -17.90 -17.55
N PRO A 277 12.62 -17.99 -16.48
CA PRO A 277 11.32 -18.64 -16.50
C PRO A 277 10.39 -18.11 -17.61
N PHE A 278 10.52 -16.84 -17.99
CA PHE A 278 9.76 -16.22 -19.07
C PHE A 278 10.18 -16.70 -20.47
N THR A 279 11.30 -17.40 -20.60
CA THR A 279 11.73 -18.07 -21.84
C THR A 279 11.25 -19.51 -21.90
N ALA A 280 11.22 -20.21 -20.76
CA ALA A 280 10.86 -21.62 -20.69
C ALA A 280 9.34 -21.88 -20.61
N CYS A 281 8.57 -20.88 -20.16
CA CYS A 281 7.12 -20.95 -20.04
C CYS A 281 6.42 -19.95 -20.95
N THR A 282 5.20 -20.28 -21.41
CA THR A 282 4.36 -19.34 -22.14
C THR A 282 3.94 -18.21 -21.19
N ALA A 283 4.41 -17.00 -21.47
CA ALA A 283 3.99 -15.79 -20.78
C ALA A 283 2.86 -15.09 -21.56
N TYR A 284 1.91 -14.54 -20.83
CA TYR A 284 0.74 -13.82 -21.36
C TYR A 284 0.82 -12.35 -20.99
N ASP A 285 0.40 -11.46 -21.88
CA ASP A 285 0.19 -10.04 -21.55
C ASP A 285 -1.10 -9.89 -20.75
N LEU A 286 -0.97 -9.60 -19.45
CA LEU A 286 -2.08 -9.23 -18.59
C LEU A 286 -2.18 -7.70 -18.56
N ASP A 287 -3.31 -7.19 -19.02
CA ASP A 287 -3.54 -5.75 -19.13
C ASP A 287 -4.84 -5.32 -18.45
N ALA A 288 -4.88 -4.08 -17.95
CA ALA A 288 -6.05 -3.50 -17.33
C ALA A 288 -6.79 -2.64 -18.36
N LEU A 289 -8.09 -2.88 -18.55
CA LEU A 289 -8.85 -2.12 -19.54
C LEU A 289 -9.25 -0.78 -18.94
N VAL A 290 -8.40 0.24 -19.15
CA VAL A 290 -8.60 1.61 -18.64
C VAL A 290 -8.86 2.58 -19.79
N SER A 291 -9.93 3.38 -19.68
CA SER A 291 -10.25 4.41 -20.67
C SER A 291 -9.18 5.52 -20.71
N PRO A 292 -8.78 6.04 -21.89
CA PRO A 292 -7.89 7.20 -21.99
C PRO A 292 -8.41 8.47 -21.31
N GLY A 293 -9.71 8.53 -21.00
CA GLY A 293 -10.37 9.61 -20.27
C GLY A 293 -10.50 9.38 -18.76
N ALA A 294 -9.93 8.30 -18.21
CA ALA A 294 -10.07 7.97 -16.79
C ALA A 294 -9.37 8.97 -15.84
N ALA A 295 -8.30 9.62 -16.31
CA ALA A 295 -7.57 10.62 -15.53
C ALA A 295 -8.26 11.99 -15.64
N GLU A 296 -8.77 12.50 -14.52
CA GLU A 296 -9.40 13.81 -14.49
C GLU A 296 -8.35 14.94 -14.52
N PRO A 297 -8.73 16.17 -14.92
CA PRO A 297 -7.87 17.34 -14.76
C PRO A 297 -7.62 17.64 -13.28
N ASP A 298 -6.39 18.00 -12.93
CA ASP A 298 -6.03 18.45 -11.59
C ASP A 298 -6.62 19.86 -11.33
N PRO A 299 -7.51 20.03 -10.33
CA PRO A 299 -8.12 21.31 -10.02
C PRO A 299 -7.12 22.39 -9.54
N ASP A 300 -5.94 22.01 -9.07
CA ASP A 300 -4.91 22.95 -8.59
C ASP A 300 -3.94 23.44 -9.68
N ALA A 301 -4.06 22.91 -10.90
CA ALA A 301 -3.14 23.21 -11.98
C ALA A 301 -3.40 24.62 -12.56
N LYS A 302 -2.59 25.61 -12.12
CA LYS A 302 -2.80 27.05 -12.45
C LYS A 302 -2.26 27.49 -13.81
N LEU A 303 -1.31 26.75 -14.40
CA LEU A 303 -0.54 27.22 -15.56
C LEU A 303 -0.67 26.29 -16.77
N GLU A 304 -0.65 24.98 -16.55
CA GLU A 304 -0.86 23.97 -17.57
C GLU A 304 -1.93 23.00 -17.05
N PRO A 305 -2.83 22.47 -17.90
CA PRO A 305 -3.80 21.48 -17.48
C PRO A 305 -3.06 20.17 -17.14
N LEU A 306 -2.66 20.01 -15.88
CA LEU A 306 -2.15 18.75 -15.39
C LEU A 306 -3.29 17.75 -15.31
N LYS A 307 -2.97 16.49 -15.58
CA LYS A 307 -3.90 15.38 -15.36
C LYS A 307 -3.57 14.70 -14.05
N GLU A 308 -4.54 13.96 -13.56
CA GLU A 308 -4.34 13.04 -12.48
C GLU A 308 -3.35 11.93 -12.85
N ILE A 309 -2.51 11.57 -11.88
CA ILE A 309 -1.62 10.42 -11.98
C ILE A 309 -2.44 9.16 -11.67
N LEU A 310 -2.46 8.23 -12.62
CA LEU A 310 -3.11 6.93 -12.45
C LEU A 310 -2.08 5.82 -12.54
N TRP A 311 -2.20 4.80 -11.70
CA TRP A 311 -1.42 3.59 -11.81
C TRP A 311 -2.28 2.36 -11.49
N VAL A 312 -1.87 1.22 -12.01
CA VAL A 312 -2.52 -0.07 -11.76
C VAL A 312 -1.58 -0.98 -11.00
N ASP A 313 -2.09 -1.58 -9.92
CA ASP A 313 -1.44 -2.69 -9.23
C ASP A 313 -2.02 -4.02 -9.73
N TYR A 314 -1.17 -4.97 -10.12
CA TYR A 314 -1.54 -6.32 -10.55
C TYR A 314 -1.23 -7.35 -9.48
N PHE A 315 -2.14 -8.29 -9.28
CA PHE A 315 -2.01 -9.41 -8.35
C PHE A 315 -2.47 -10.72 -8.98
N ALA A 316 -1.84 -11.81 -8.58
CA ALA A 316 -2.26 -13.16 -8.91
C ALA A 316 -2.14 -14.07 -7.68
N ASP A 317 -3.10 -14.97 -7.49
CA ASP A 317 -3.01 -16.02 -6.45
C ASP A 317 -2.20 -17.24 -6.91
N GLN A 318 -2.01 -17.39 -8.22
CA GLN A 318 -1.22 -18.43 -8.85
C GLN A 318 -0.43 -17.89 -10.04
N GLY A 319 0.74 -18.48 -10.27
CA GLY A 319 1.67 -18.02 -11.30
C GLY A 319 2.55 -16.86 -10.82
N ASP A 320 3.35 -16.32 -11.75
CA ASP A 320 4.28 -15.22 -11.48
C ASP A 320 3.99 -14.04 -12.40
N LEU A 321 4.28 -12.83 -11.93
CA LEU A 321 4.17 -11.58 -12.69
C LEU A 321 5.56 -10.94 -12.82
N ASP A 322 5.92 -10.42 -14.00
CA ASP A 322 7.20 -9.72 -14.23
C ASP A 322 7.25 -8.30 -13.65
N GLY A 323 6.10 -7.79 -13.21
CA GLY A 323 5.92 -6.52 -12.55
C GLY A 323 4.57 -6.47 -11.84
N SER A 324 4.48 -5.64 -10.80
CA SER A 324 3.26 -5.53 -9.99
C SER A 324 2.58 -4.17 -10.11
N ILE A 325 3.24 -3.16 -10.67
CA ILE A 325 2.73 -1.78 -10.76
C ILE A 325 3.08 -1.19 -12.12
N LYS A 326 2.11 -0.56 -12.79
CA LYS A 326 2.31 0.14 -14.07
C LYS A 326 1.63 1.51 -14.03
N LEU A 327 2.30 2.51 -14.60
CA LEU A 327 1.76 3.86 -14.73
C LEU A 327 0.78 3.91 -15.91
N VAL A 328 -0.44 4.36 -15.68
CA VAL A 328 -1.52 4.46 -16.67
C VAL A 328 -1.72 5.90 -17.13
N SER A 329 -1.48 6.88 -16.26
CA SER A 329 -1.50 8.30 -16.61
C SER A 329 -0.43 9.03 -15.83
N ASP A 330 0.37 9.84 -16.54
CA ASP A 330 1.30 10.80 -15.96
C ASP A 330 0.69 12.20 -15.93
N ALA A 331 1.07 13.01 -14.95
CA ALA A 331 0.52 14.35 -14.77
C ALA A 331 0.76 15.29 -15.97
N ALA A 332 1.88 15.13 -16.67
CA ALA A 332 2.28 15.99 -17.78
C ALA A 332 1.92 15.38 -19.14
N THR A 333 2.15 14.07 -19.34
CA THR A 333 1.91 13.43 -20.65
C THR A 333 0.50 12.87 -20.80
N GLY A 334 -0.22 12.67 -19.69
CA GLY A 334 -1.51 12.02 -19.67
C GLY A 334 -1.40 10.50 -19.86
N TYR A 335 -2.40 9.92 -20.55
CA TYR A 335 -2.58 8.49 -20.68
C TYR A 335 -1.40 7.78 -21.37
N ILE A 336 -1.01 6.63 -20.82
CA ILE A 336 0.08 5.77 -21.27
C ILE A 336 -0.54 4.43 -21.68
N GLU A 337 -0.43 4.10 -22.97
CA GLU A 337 -1.04 2.88 -23.53
C GLU A 337 -0.33 1.60 -23.08
N ASP A 338 0.99 1.63 -22.88
CA ASP A 338 1.77 0.47 -22.43
C ASP A 338 1.77 0.35 -20.90
N HIS A 339 0.74 -0.33 -20.38
CA HIS A 339 0.61 -0.63 -18.94
C HIS A 339 0.37 -2.12 -18.64
N ALA A 340 0.63 -3.00 -19.61
CA ALA A 340 0.55 -4.45 -19.41
C ALA A 340 1.74 -4.99 -18.59
N VAL A 341 1.51 -6.13 -17.93
CA VAL A 341 2.53 -6.96 -17.26
C VAL A 341 2.51 -8.37 -17.86
N LYS A 342 3.64 -9.09 -17.80
CA LYS A 342 3.67 -10.50 -18.19
C LYS A 342 3.24 -11.37 -17.02
N TRP A 343 2.32 -12.30 -17.28
CA TRP A 343 1.92 -13.36 -16.35
C TRP A 343 2.34 -14.72 -16.87
N ILE A 344 2.99 -15.52 -16.03
CA ILE A 344 3.28 -16.94 -16.28
C ILE A 344 2.34 -17.79 -15.42
N PRO A 345 1.54 -18.71 -15.99
CA PRO A 345 0.70 -19.63 -15.23
C PRO A 345 1.52 -20.53 -14.28
N PRO A 346 0.92 -21.04 -13.19
CA PRO A 346 1.56 -22.04 -12.33
C PRO A 346 1.83 -23.36 -13.07
N ALA A 347 2.61 -24.25 -12.44
CA ALA A 347 2.80 -25.63 -12.92
C ALA A 347 1.67 -26.56 -12.47
N GLU A 348 1.04 -26.24 -11.36
CA GLU A 348 -0.10 -26.93 -10.81
C GLU A 348 -1.36 -26.53 -11.59
N PRO A 349 -2.15 -27.47 -12.12
CA PRO A 349 -3.40 -27.15 -12.79
C PRO A 349 -4.42 -26.62 -11.78
N GLY A 350 -5.30 -25.71 -12.22
CA GLY A 350 -6.24 -25.06 -11.33
C GLY A 350 -6.94 -23.85 -11.94
N ILE A 351 -7.57 -23.06 -11.08
CA ILE A 351 -8.14 -21.76 -11.44
C ILE A 351 -7.29 -20.69 -10.81
N ALA A 352 -6.69 -19.83 -11.62
CA ALA A 352 -5.96 -18.65 -11.16
C ALA A 352 -6.90 -17.44 -11.13
N THR A 353 -6.81 -16.66 -10.05
CA THR A 353 -7.46 -15.36 -9.92
C THR A 353 -6.46 -14.26 -10.24
N LEU A 354 -6.77 -13.48 -11.28
CA LEU A 354 -6.03 -12.28 -11.66
C LEU A 354 -6.80 -11.06 -11.17
N THR A 355 -6.12 -10.16 -10.47
CA THR A 355 -6.72 -8.95 -9.89
C THR A 355 -5.94 -7.73 -10.35
N ALA A 356 -6.64 -6.68 -10.77
CA ALA A 356 -6.08 -5.35 -10.97
C ALA A 356 -6.76 -4.33 -10.06
N VAL A 357 -5.97 -3.41 -9.52
CA VAL A 357 -6.43 -2.25 -8.77
C VAL A 357 -5.95 -1.00 -9.49
N LEU A 358 -6.86 -0.26 -10.12
CA LEU A 358 -6.57 1.05 -10.66
C LEU A 358 -6.69 2.07 -9.53
N ARG A 359 -5.66 2.90 -9.34
CA ARG A 359 -5.61 3.95 -8.32
C ARG A 359 -5.33 5.29 -8.93
N ASP A 360 -5.77 6.30 -8.21
CA ASP A 360 -5.42 7.68 -8.47
C ASP A 360 -4.62 8.31 -7.32
N ALA A 361 -4.02 9.47 -7.57
CA ALA A 361 -3.22 10.19 -6.58
C ALA A 361 -4.05 10.95 -5.54
N ARG A 362 -5.38 10.93 -5.64
CA ARG A 362 -6.36 11.65 -4.81
C ARG A 362 -7.21 10.69 -3.96
N GLY A 363 -6.82 9.43 -3.86
CA GLY A 363 -7.42 8.43 -2.98
C GLY A 363 -8.56 7.61 -3.61
N GLY A 364 -8.89 7.82 -4.88
CA GLY A 364 -9.83 6.99 -5.60
C GLY A 364 -9.20 5.68 -6.07
N ALA A 365 -10.03 4.65 -6.13
CA ALA A 365 -9.62 3.34 -6.60
C ALA A 365 -10.78 2.54 -7.20
N SER A 366 -10.46 1.64 -8.13
CA SER A 366 -11.36 0.63 -8.67
C SER A 366 -10.68 -0.72 -8.73
N VAL A 367 -11.44 -1.79 -8.51
CA VAL A 367 -10.90 -3.16 -8.44
C VAL A 367 -11.63 -4.06 -9.42
N VAL A 368 -10.88 -4.81 -10.21
CA VAL A 368 -11.40 -5.87 -11.10
C VAL A 368 -10.71 -7.18 -10.78
N ARG A 369 -11.51 -8.26 -10.77
CA ARG A 369 -11.02 -9.64 -10.63
C ARG A 369 -11.52 -10.47 -11.80
N ARG A 370 -10.66 -11.32 -12.34
CA ARG A 370 -10.97 -12.26 -13.43
C ARG A 370 -10.31 -13.60 -13.15
N LEU A 371 -10.83 -14.64 -13.80
CA LEU A 371 -10.40 -16.01 -13.60
C LEU A 371 -9.84 -16.58 -14.89
N VAL A 372 -8.82 -17.42 -14.76
CA VAL A 372 -8.21 -18.16 -15.86
C VAL A 372 -8.04 -19.61 -15.44
N ARG A 373 -8.38 -20.56 -16.32
CA ARG A 373 -8.17 -21.99 -16.10
C ARG A 373 -6.80 -22.41 -16.59
N VAL A 374 -6.07 -23.16 -15.77
CA VAL A 374 -4.72 -23.65 -16.06
C VAL A 374 -4.76 -25.18 -16.17
N GLU A 375 -4.31 -25.72 -17.31
CA GLU A 375 -4.34 -27.17 -17.62
C GLU A 375 -2.99 -27.74 -18.08
#